data_AF-A0AAD5RVR9-F1
#
_entry.id   AF-A0AAD5RVR9-F1
#
_cell.length_a   1.000
_cell.length_b   1.000
_cell.length_c   1.000
_cell.angle_alpha   90.00
_cell.angle_beta   90.00
_cell.angle_gamma   90.00
#
_symmetry.space_group_name_H-M   'P 1'
#
loop_
_entity.id
_entity.type
_entity.pdbx_description
1 polymer ?
#
loop_
_entity_poly.entity_id
_entity_poly.type
_entity_poly.pdbx_seq_one_letter_code
_entity_poly.pdbx_strand_id
1 'polypeptide(L)'
;MASTTSSFFFESLPYIDPQATAESLAKAKALIDAEASSSSSPSTEPQSHPRVPPLETSRFLTDAMKLEDERVSSSSEGKKPPPLKAIDLSRYQAVDAASLPPYPSDPTPETLRAYNAALSAALATTYSQASHVAQKSFLLSLLSPGNDSKNGPWASSASKNSWLLSNYHAEAQLGSLERELAETKREVDRVNIQRKEAQDAVGEEMRLLERDWKAGVGKVLEIEVAIERLRREGDELRRMDV
;
A
#
# COMPACT_ATOMS: atom_id res chain seq x y z
N MET A 1 7.56 25.79 34.24
CA MET A 1 8.73 25.54 33.38
C MET A 1 8.29 25.81 31.96
N ALA A 2 8.79 26.90 31.35
CA ALA A 2 8.42 27.29 30.01
C ALA A 2 9.12 26.36 29.02
N SER A 3 8.36 25.51 28.33
CA SER A 3 8.87 24.76 27.19
C SER A 3 9.05 25.73 26.03
N THR A 4 10.29 26.20 25.82
CA THR A 4 10.69 26.86 24.59
C THR A 4 10.63 25.81 23.48
N THR A 5 9.53 25.74 22.75
CA THR A 5 9.49 25.04 21.47
C THR A 5 10.37 25.84 20.51
N SER A 6 11.67 25.51 20.50
CA SER A 6 12.56 25.88 19.40
C SER A 6 11.93 25.25 18.15
N SER A 7 11.25 26.07 17.36
CA SER A 7 10.79 25.67 16.04
C SER A 7 12.04 25.48 15.20
N PHE A 8 12.57 24.26 15.18
CA PHE A 8 13.62 23.86 14.25
C PHE A 8 12.99 23.84 12.86
N PHE A 9 13.12 24.95 12.14
CA PHE A 9 12.80 25.01 10.73
C PHE A 9 13.90 24.26 9.98
N PHE A 10 13.57 23.06 9.50
CA PHE A 10 14.41 22.35 8.53
C PHE A 10 14.20 23.03 7.18
N GLU A 11 15.05 24.01 6.87
CA GLU A 11 15.02 24.75 5.61
C GLU A 11 15.59 23.87 4.49
N SER A 12 14.73 23.09 3.85
CA SER A 12 15.04 22.48 2.55
C SER A 12 14.22 23.22 1.51
N LEU A 13 14.86 23.67 0.42
CA LEU A 13 14.24 24.58 -0.56
C LEU A 13 14.21 23.93 -1.95
N PRO A 14 13.37 22.90 -2.19
CA PRO A 14 13.39 22.13 -3.43
C PRO A 14 13.15 22.94 -4.72
N TYR A 15 12.51 24.12 -4.64
CA TYR A 15 12.24 24.95 -5.80
C TYR A 15 13.40 25.89 -6.17
N ILE A 16 14.28 26.22 -5.21
CA ILE A 16 15.44 27.10 -5.40
C ILE A 16 16.72 26.29 -5.55
N ASP A 17 16.86 25.24 -4.74
CA ASP A 17 18.07 24.43 -4.68
C ASP A 17 18.24 23.66 -5.99
N PRO A 18 19.47 23.60 -6.55
CA PRO A 18 19.73 22.76 -7.70
C PRO A 18 19.47 21.30 -7.35
N GLN A 19 18.98 20.53 -8.32
CA GLN A 19 18.78 19.09 -8.15
C GLN A 19 20.09 18.44 -7.71
N ALA A 20 20.06 17.72 -6.57
CA ALA A 20 21.22 17.06 -6.02
C ALA A 20 21.79 16.04 -7.02
N THR A 21 23.10 16.08 -7.26
CA THR A 21 23.77 15.13 -8.15
C THR A 21 23.72 13.73 -7.55
N ALA A 22 23.70 12.69 -8.38
CA ALA A 22 23.66 11.29 -7.91
C ALA A 22 24.82 10.97 -6.93
N GLU A 23 26.00 11.55 -7.15
CA GLU A 23 27.15 11.41 -6.24
C GLU A 23 26.91 12.07 -4.88
N SER A 24 26.32 13.27 -4.85
CA SER A 24 25.98 13.95 -3.59
C SER A 24 24.92 13.17 -2.80
N LEU A 25 23.94 12.58 -3.49
CA LEU A 25 22.94 11.72 -2.87
C LEU A 25 23.56 10.43 -2.30
N ALA A 26 24.49 9.81 -3.03
CA ALA A 26 25.20 8.63 -2.53
C ALA A 26 26.05 8.95 -1.30
N LYS A 27 26.76 10.09 -1.30
CA LYS A 27 27.54 10.56 -0.15
C LYS A 27 26.65 10.87 1.05
N ALA A 28 25.54 11.58 0.84
CA ALA A 28 24.57 11.89 1.89
C ALA A 28 23.96 10.62 2.50
N LYS A 29 23.57 9.65 1.66
CA LYS A 29 23.10 8.33 2.12
C LYS A 29 24.15 7.59 2.93
N ALA A 30 25.40 7.54 2.46
CA ALA A 30 26.49 6.89 3.20
C ALA A 30 26.73 7.52 4.57
N LEU A 31 26.60 8.85 4.70
CA LEU A 31 26.68 9.54 6.00
C LEU A 31 25.48 9.21 6.89
N ILE A 32 24.27 9.18 6.34
CA ILE A 32 23.06 8.76 7.07
C ILE A 32 23.22 7.32 7.57
N ASP A 33 23.73 6.41 6.74
CA ASP A 33 23.94 5.02 7.10
C ASP A 33 25.03 4.86 8.18
N ALA A 34 26.09 5.67 8.11
CA ALA A 34 27.15 5.69 9.12
C ALA A 34 26.66 6.22 10.48
N GLU A 35 25.85 7.29 10.49
CA GLU A 35 25.23 7.82 11.70
C GLU A 35 24.17 6.86 12.26
N ALA A 36 23.35 6.27 11.38
CA ALA A 36 22.38 5.24 11.76
C ALA A 36 23.07 4.03 12.40
N SER A 37 24.23 3.61 11.87
CA SER A 37 25.04 2.52 12.42
C SER A 37 25.76 2.89 13.73
N SER A 38 26.11 4.17 13.91
CA SER A 38 26.75 4.69 15.12
C SER A 38 25.76 4.94 16.25
N SER A 39 24.52 5.27 15.91
CA SER A 39 23.41 5.27 16.85
C SER A 39 23.14 3.83 17.30
N SER A 40 23.26 3.55 18.60
CA SER A 40 23.19 2.21 19.17
C SER A 40 21.79 1.56 19.16
N SER A 41 20.93 1.94 18.20
CA SER A 41 19.65 1.31 17.94
C SER A 41 19.81 0.41 16.71
N PRO A 42 20.02 -0.91 16.89
CA PRO A 42 20.08 -1.83 15.77
C PRO A 42 18.65 -2.01 15.26
N SER A 43 18.26 -1.28 14.21
CA SER A 43 16.95 -1.48 13.60
C SER A 43 17.01 -1.18 12.11
N THR A 44 17.25 -2.24 11.35
CA THR A 44 16.99 -2.32 9.90
C THR A 44 15.49 -2.19 9.57
N GLU A 45 14.62 -1.99 10.57
CA GLU A 45 13.21 -1.66 10.42
C GLU A 45 12.91 -0.26 10.97
N PRO A 46 11.96 0.50 10.37
CA PRO A 46 11.57 1.82 10.86
C PRO A 46 11.14 1.69 12.32
N GLN A 47 11.94 2.25 13.23
CA GLN A 47 11.63 2.22 14.66
C GLN A 47 10.26 2.88 14.88
N SER A 48 9.26 2.06 15.18
CA SER A 48 8.00 2.55 15.73
C SER A 48 8.34 3.38 16.95
N HIS A 49 8.00 4.67 16.93
CA HIS A 49 8.26 5.62 18.02
C HIS A 49 7.99 4.95 19.39
N PRO A 50 8.77 5.17 20.46
CA PRO A 50 8.64 4.46 21.75
C PRO A 50 7.29 4.64 22.48
N ARG A 51 6.36 5.40 21.91
CA ARG A 51 4.96 5.56 22.36
C ARG A 51 3.98 4.69 21.57
N VAL A 52 4.43 4.09 20.49
CA VAL A 52 3.68 3.17 19.65
C VAL A 52 4.01 1.77 20.18
N PRO A 53 3.03 1.06 20.76
CA PRO A 53 3.24 -0.33 21.14
C PRO A 53 3.66 -1.13 19.90
N PRO A 54 4.55 -2.13 20.06
CA PRO A 54 4.93 -3.00 18.94
C PRO A 54 3.68 -3.60 18.30
N LEU A 55 3.66 -3.63 16.97
CA LEU A 55 2.54 -4.18 16.20
C LEU A 55 2.43 -5.69 16.49
N GLU A 56 1.50 -6.06 17.37
CA GLU A 56 1.13 -7.46 17.57
C GLU A 56 0.28 -7.93 16.40
N THR A 57 0.93 -8.34 15.31
CA THR A 57 0.27 -8.87 14.10
C THR A 57 -0.58 -10.10 14.38
N SER A 58 -0.33 -10.83 15.47
CA SER A 58 -0.97 -12.10 15.79
C SER A 58 -2.13 -12.01 16.80
N ARG A 59 -2.32 -10.89 17.50
CA ARG A 59 -3.33 -10.78 18.58
C ARG A 59 -4.77 -10.77 18.07
N PHE A 60 -5.00 -10.24 16.87
CA PHE A 60 -6.33 -10.13 16.27
C PHE A 60 -6.63 -11.24 15.25
N LEU A 61 -5.64 -12.08 14.92
CA LEU A 61 -5.83 -13.17 13.99
C LEU A 61 -6.45 -14.37 14.72
N THR A 62 -7.61 -14.79 14.24
CA THR A 62 -8.15 -16.12 14.61
C THR A 62 -7.22 -17.21 14.10
N ASP A 63 -7.27 -18.41 14.67
CA ASP A 63 -6.36 -19.49 14.26
C ASP A 63 -6.49 -19.86 12.77
N ALA A 64 -7.69 -19.71 12.20
CA ALA A 64 -7.90 -19.83 10.76
C ALA A 64 -7.18 -18.74 9.94
N MET A 65 -7.17 -17.50 10.43
CA MET A 65 -6.48 -16.39 9.77
C MET A 65 -4.96 -16.52 9.87
N LYS A 66 -4.44 -17.07 10.98
CA LYS A 66 -3.01 -17.39 11.11
C LYS A 66 -2.57 -18.44 10.10
N LEU A 67 -3.38 -19.48 9.91
CA LEU A 67 -3.11 -20.54 8.94
C LEU A 67 -3.15 -20.01 7.49
N GLU A 68 -4.03 -19.05 7.20
CA GLU A 68 -4.04 -18.35 5.91
C GLU A 68 -2.83 -17.45 5.70
N ASP A 69 -2.43 -16.71 6.74
CA ASP A 69 -1.26 -15.84 6.70
C ASP A 69 0.02 -16.65 6.48
N GLU A 70 0.17 -17.79 7.15
CA GLU A 70 1.26 -18.74 6.93
C GLU A 70 1.23 -19.32 5.50
N ARG A 71 0.05 -19.69 4.99
CA ARG A 71 -0.11 -20.19 3.61
C ARG A 71 0.31 -19.13 2.58
N VAL A 72 -0.09 -17.88 2.78
CA VAL A 72 0.27 -16.77 1.88
C VAL A 72 1.75 -16.45 1.99
N SER A 73 2.28 -16.37 3.22
CA SER A 73 3.68 -16.05 3.52
C SER A 73 4.66 -17.13 3.06
N SER A 74 4.23 -18.39 3.00
CA SER A 74 5.02 -19.49 2.44
C SER A 74 5.24 -19.39 0.92
N SER A 75 4.61 -18.42 0.26
CA SER A 75 4.73 -18.19 -1.17
C SER A 75 5.90 -17.26 -1.46
N SER A 76 6.86 -17.73 -2.25
CA SER A 76 7.98 -16.88 -2.71
C SER A 76 7.45 -15.69 -3.51
N GLU A 77 8.04 -14.51 -3.30
CA GLU A 77 7.70 -13.24 -3.96
C GLU A 77 7.43 -13.43 -5.46
N GLY A 78 6.21 -13.11 -5.91
CA GLY A 78 5.78 -13.26 -7.30
C GLY A 78 5.08 -14.58 -7.67
N LYS A 79 4.98 -15.58 -6.78
CA LYS A 79 4.16 -16.79 -7.01
C LYS A 79 2.81 -16.71 -6.30
N LYS A 80 1.76 -17.15 -7.01
CA LYS A 80 0.40 -17.31 -6.45
C LYS A 80 0.45 -18.29 -5.27
N PRO A 81 -0.21 -17.99 -4.14
CA PRO A 81 -0.19 -18.88 -3.00
C PRO A 81 -0.90 -20.20 -3.30
N PRO A 82 -0.52 -21.30 -2.63
CA PRO A 82 -1.05 -22.62 -2.93
C PRO A 82 -2.58 -22.60 -2.77
N PRO A 83 -3.35 -23.16 -3.72
CA PRO A 83 -4.80 -23.04 -3.70
C PRO A 83 -5.39 -23.65 -2.43
N LEU A 84 -6.41 -22.99 -1.88
CA LEU A 84 -7.15 -23.48 -0.72
C LEU A 84 -7.77 -24.83 -1.04
N LYS A 85 -7.38 -25.87 -0.27
CA LYS A 85 -8.06 -27.16 -0.27
C LYS A 85 -9.30 -27.18 0.66
N ALA A 86 -9.80 -26.01 1.04
CA ALA A 86 -10.85 -25.87 2.05
C ALA A 86 -12.24 -26.31 1.57
N ILE A 87 -12.47 -26.32 0.25
CA ILE A 87 -13.78 -26.65 -0.32
C ILE A 87 -13.63 -27.91 -1.18
N ASP A 88 -14.09 -29.03 -0.62
CA ASP A 88 -14.23 -30.26 -1.37
C ASP A 88 -15.56 -30.27 -2.12
N LEU A 89 -15.48 -30.06 -3.44
CA LEU A 89 -16.64 -30.07 -4.34
C LEU A 89 -17.04 -31.49 -4.78
N SER A 90 -16.27 -32.52 -4.40
CA SER A 90 -16.56 -33.92 -4.79
C SER A 90 -17.94 -34.38 -4.31
N ARG A 91 -18.43 -33.84 -3.19
CA ARG A 91 -19.79 -34.08 -2.65
C ARG A 91 -20.91 -33.69 -3.62
N TYR A 92 -20.69 -32.64 -4.43
CA TYR A 92 -21.69 -32.13 -5.38
C TYR A 92 -21.46 -32.60 -6.82
N GLN A 93 -20.39 -33.36 -7.07
CA GLN A 93 -20.14 -33.97 -8.37
C GLN A 93 -21.16 -35.08 -8.61
N ALA A 94 -21.78 -35.10 -9.79
CA ALA A 94 -22.80 -36.10 -10.14
C ALA A 94 -22.25 -37.51 -9.91
N VAL A 95 -22.93 -38.30 -9.07
CA VAL A 95 -22.60 -39.71 -8.88
C VAL A 95 -23.00 -40.42 -10.16
N ASP A 96 -22.02 -40.96 -10.90
CA ASP A 96 -22.31 -41.78 -12.06
C ASP A 96 -22.94 -43.10 -11.58
N ALA A 97 -24.10 -43.47 -12.13
CA ALA A 97 -24.82 -44.67 -11.72
C ALA A 97 -23.98 -45.95 -11.94
N ALA A 98 -22.98 -45.88 -12.83
CA ALA A 98 -22.00 -46.94 -13.08
C ALA A 98 -20.95 -47.11 -11.97
N SER A 99 -20.86 -46.18 -11.00
CA SER A 99 -19.92 -46.24 -9.88
C SER A 99 -20.41 -47.10 -8.71
N LEU A 100 -21.65 -47.60 -8.75
CA LEU A 100 -22.18 -48.51 -7.74
C LEU A 100 -21.54 -49.90 -7.93
N PRO A 101 -21.02 -50.53 -6.86
CA PRO A 101 -20.55 -51.91 -6.97
C PRO A 101 -21.70 -52.81 -7.44
N PRO A 102 -21.47 -53.74 -8.38
CA PRO A 102 -22.49 -54.70 -8.79
C PRO A 102 -23.01 -55.49 -7.59
N TYR A 103 -24.27 -55.91 -7.63
CA TYR A 103 -24.81 -56.78 -6.60
C TYR A 103 -23.95 -58.07 -6.53
N PRO A 104 -23.50 -58.50 -5.33
CA PRO A 104 -22.59 -59.63 -5.21
C PRO A 104 -23.27 -60.93 -5.68
N SER A 105 -22.62 -61.65 -6.60
CA SER A 105 -23.10 -62.94 -7.11
C SER A 105 -23.16 -64.02 -6.02
N ASP A 106 -22.22 -63.99 -5.07
CA ASP A 106 -22.21 -64.84 -3.87
C ASP A 106 -22.39 -63.96 -2.61
N PRO A 107 -23.60 -63.91 -2.03
CA PRO A 107 -23.90 -63.04 -0.91
C PRO A 107 -23.34 -63.62 0.40
N THR A 108 -22.13 -63.19 0.77
CA THR A 108 -21.61 -63.37 2.13
C THR A 108 -22.06 -62.18 3.00
N PRO A 109 -22.18 -62.34 4.33
CA PRO A 109 -22.60 -61.24 5.20
C PRO A 109 -21.68 -60.01 5.13
N GLU A 110 -20.41 -60.21 4.79
CA GLU A 110 -19.42 -59.13 4.62
C GLU A 110 -19.59 -58.38 3.29
N THR A 111 -19.84 -59.09 2.18
CA THR A 111 -20.06 -58.45 0.86
C THR A 111 -21.36 -57.67 0.82
N LEU A 112 -22.41 -58.19 1.46
CA LEU A 112 -23.67 -57.47 1.64
C LEU A 112 -23.51 -56.19 2.47
N ARG A 113 -22.66 -56.21 3.52
CA ARG A 113 -22.38 -55.03 4.35
C ARG A 113 -21.68 -53.93 3.54
N ALA A 114 -20.67 -54.29 2.75
CA ALA A 114 -19.94 -53.35 1.91
C ALA A 114 -20.84 -52.74 0.82
N TYR A 115 -21.69 -53.56 0.19
CA TYR A 115 -22.68 -53.10 -0.79
C TYR A 115 -23.70 -52.13 -0.18
N ASN A 116 -24.29 -52.48 0.97
CA ASN A 116 -25.25 -51.61 1.65
C ASN A 116 -24.62 -50.27 2.10
N ALA A 117 -23.36 -50.29 2.55
CA ALA A 117 -22.63 -49.07 2.89
C ALA A 117 -22.42 -48.16 1.67
N ALA A 118 -21.96 -48.73 0.54
CA ALA A 118 -21.78 -47.99 -0.71
C ALA A 118 -23.11 -47.43 -1.25
N LEU A 119 -24.20 -48.21 -1.18
CA LEU A 119 -25.53 -47.79 -1.58
C LEU A 119 -26.05 -46.64 -0.71
N SER A 120 -25.90 -46.72 0.61
CA SER A 120 -26.32 -45.67 1.53
C SER A 120 -25.56 -44.35 1.30
N ALA A 121 -24.26 -44.42 1.02
CA ALA A 121 -23.44 -43.26 0.71
C ALA A 121 -23.84 -42.62 -0.63
N ALA A 122 -24.13 -43.42 -1.65
CA ALA A 122 -24.63 -42.94 -2.94
C ALA A 122 -26.00 -42.25 -2.78
N LEU A 123 -26.94 -42.86 -2.04
CA LEU A 123 -28.27 -42.28 -1.78
C LEU A 123 -28.20 -40.96 -0.98
N ALA A 124 -27.33 -40.87 0.03
CA ALA A 124 -27.13 -39.63 0.77
C ALA A 124 -26.61 -38.51 -0.15
N THR A 125 -25.70 -38.84 -1.05
CA THR A 125 -25.14 -37.90 -2.03
C THR A 125 -26.20 -37.43 -3.01
N THR A 126 -26.98 -38.33 -3.61
CA THR A 126 -28.05 -37.96 -4.56
C THR A 126 -29.16 -37.14 -3.92
N TYR A 127 -29.55 -37.43 -2.67
CA TYR A 127 -30.51 -36.63 -1.92
C TYR A 127 -30.00 -35.19 -1.70
N SER A 128 -28.73 -35.04 -1.32
CA SER A 128 -28.12 -33.72 -1.15
C SER A 128 -28.10 -32.93 -2.47
N GLN A 129 -27.80 -33.59 -3.59
CA GLN A 129 -27.81 -32.97 -4.93
C GLN A 129 -29.23 -32.56 -5.35
N ALA A 130 -30.22 -33.43 -5.13
CA ALA A 130 -31.62 -33.12 -5.42
C ALA A 130 -32.12 -31.91 -4.63
N SER A 131 -31.79 -31.84 -3.33
CA SER A 131 -32.15 -30.70 -2.48
C SER A 131 -31.52 -29.39 -2.97
N HIS A 132 -30.24 -29.42 -3.38
CA HIS A 132 -29.53 -28.26 -3.89
C HIS A 132 -30.10 -27.79 -5.24
N VAL A 133 -30.43 -28.71 -6.16
CA VAL A 133 -31.09 -28.38 -7.43
C VAL A 133 -32.47 -27.76 -7.19
N ALA A 134 -33.25 -28.29 -6.25
CA ALA A 134 -34.54 -27.74 -5.87
C ALA A 134 -34.43 -26.33 -5.26
N GLN A 135 -33.43 -26.09 -4.40
CA GLN A 135 -33.18 -24.77 -3.85
C GLN A 135 -32.72 -23.79 -4.95
N LYS A 136 -31.86 -24.23 -5.86
CA LYS A 136 -31.38 -23.41 -6.98
C LYS A 136 -32.51 -23.06 -7.95
N SER A 137 -33.43 -23.98 -8.25
CA SER A 137 -34.59 -23.67 -9.10
C SER A 137 -35.51 -22.65 -8.44
N PHE A 138 -35.73 -22.75 -7.12
CA PHE A 138 -36.47 -21.74 -6.36
C PHE A 138 -35.77 -20.37 -6.40
N LEU A 139 -34.47 -20.29 -6.14
CA LEU A 139 -33.70 -19.04 -6.21
C LEU A 139 -33.67 -18.46 -7.62
N LEU A 140 -33.53 -19.29 -8.65
CA LEU A 140 -33.64 -18.88 -10.04
C LEU A 140 -35.05 -18.43 -10.40
N SER A 141 -36.10 -18.97 -9.78
CA SER A 141 -37.47 -18.47 -9.95
C SER A 141 -37.67 -17.08 -9.34
N LEU A 142 -36.88 -16.72 -8.32
CA LEU A 142 -36.88 -15.37 -7.75
C LEU A 142 -36.02 -14.39 -8.58
N LEU A 143 -34.98 -14.90 -9.25
CA LEU A 143 -34.02 -14.09 -10.01
C LEU A 143 -34.43 -13.91 -11.48
N SER A 144 -34.86 -14.99 -12.12
CA SER A 144 -35.20 -15.05 -13.54
C SER A 144 -36.56 -14.39 -13.75
N PRO A 145 -36.69 -13.50 -14.74
CA PRO A 145 -37.99 -13.02 -15.15
C PRO A 145 -38.77 -14.22 -15.69
N GLY A 146 -39.73 -14.72 -14.91
CA GLY A 146 -40.71 -15.66 -15.44
C GLY A 146 -41.55 -14.95 -16.49
N ASN A 147 -41.62 -15.50 -17.69
CA ASN A 147 -42.62 -15.14 -18.72
C ASN A 147 -44.05 -15.50 -18.24
N ASP A 148 -44.19 -16.12 -17.08
CA ASP A 148 -45.48 -16.56 -16.56
C ASP A 148 -46.28 -15.35 -16.07
N SER A 149 -47.27 -14.94 -16.86
CA SER A 149 -48.24 -13.87 -16.59
C SER A 149 -49.06 -14.02 -15.30
N LYS A 150 -48.81 -15.08 -14.52
CA LYS A 150 -49.55 -15.46 -13.31
C LYS A 150 -49.03 -14.80 -12.03
N ASN A 151 -47.73 -14.53 -11.96
CA ASN A 151 -47.13 -13.75 -10.89
C ASN A 151 -46.98 -12.33 -11.44
N GLY A 152 -47.75 -11.38 -10.90
CA GLY A 152 -47.86 -10.03 -11.45
C GLY A 152 -46.51 -9.34 -11.75
N PRO A 153 -46.52 -8.27 -12.56
CA PRO A 153 -45.34 -7.67 -13.22
C PRO A 153 -44.19 -7.19 -12.30
N TRP A 154 -44.36 -7.23 -10.98
CA TRP A 154 -43.40 -6.72 -10.00
C TRP A 154 -42.28 -7.72 -9.67
N ALA A 155 -42.52 -9.04 -9.72
CA ALA A 155 -41.53 -10.05 -9.32
C ALA A 155 -40.32 -10.12 -10.29
N SER A 156 -40.58 -10.07 -11.60
CA SER A 156 -39.54 -10.04 -12.65
C SER A 156 -38.70 -8.76 -12.66
N SER A 157 -39.15 -7.72 -11.96
CA SER A 157 -38.44 -6.43 -11.89
C SER A 157 -37.48 -6.34 -10.71
N ALA A 158 -37.67 -7.11 -9.64
CA ALA A 158 -36.93 -6.93 -8.40
C ALA A 158 -35.41 -7.17 -8.54
N SER A 159 -35.00 -8.24 -9.24
CA SER A 159 -33.58 -8.56 -9.45
C SER A 159 -32.87 -7.55 -10.36
N LYS A 160 -33.51 -7.21 -11.48
CA LYS A 160 -33.02 -6.20 -12.42
C LYS A 160 -32.96 -4.82 -11.76
N ASN A 161 -33.99 -4.44 -11.00
CA ASN A 161 -34.03 -3.18 -10.26
C ASN A 161 -32.96 -3.14 -9.17
N SER A 162 -32.70 -4.25 -8.48
CA SER A 162 -31.61 -4.34 -7.50
C SER A 162 -30.24 -4.14 -8.15
N TRP A 163 -30.02 -4.71 -9.33
CA TRP A 163 -28.76 -4.52 -10.07
C TRP A 163 -28.59 -3.07 -10.53
N LEU A 164 -29.65 -2.47 -11.08
CA LEU A 164 -29.64 -1.06 -11.50
C LEU A 164 -29.42 -0.12 -10.30
N LEU A 165 -30.04 -0.39 -9.15
CA LEU A 165 -29.84 0.39 -7.94
C LEU A 165 -28.41 0.25 -7.42
N SER A 166 -27.85 -0.95 -7.43
CA SER A 166 -26.45 -1.18 -7.08
C SER A 166 -25.50 -0.44 -8.03
N ASN A 167 -25.79 -0.43 -9.33
CA ASN A 167 -25.01 0.30 -10.32
C ASN A 167 -25.09 1.81 -10.06
N TYR A 168 -26.28 2.35 -9.82
CA TYR A 168 -26.47 3.75 -9.44
C TYR A 168 -25.66 4.14 -8.19
N HIS A 169 -25.65 3.29 -7.16
CA HIS A 169 -24.83 3.52 -5.97
C HIS A 169 -23.33 3.49 -6.27
N ALA A 170 -22.88 2.57 -7.13
CA ALA A 170 -21.49 2.49 -7.55
C ALA A 170 -21.05 3.72 -8.35
N GLU A 171 -21.89 4.22 -9.26
CA GLU A 171 -21.64 5.45 -10.02
C GLU A 171 -21.62 6.68 -9.11
N ALA A 172 -22.53 6.76 -8.12
CA ALA A 172 -22.55 7.84 -7.14
C ALA A 172 -21.28 7.85 -6.27
N GLN A 173 -20.82 6.67 -5.83
CA GLN A 173 -19.56 6.50 -5.09
C GLN A 173 -18.36 6.90 -5.94
N LEU A 174 -18.29 6.44 -7.19
CA LEU A 174 -17.24 6.80 -8.13
C LEU A 174 -17.18 8.33 -8.32
N GLY A 175 -18.33 8.96 -8.59
CA GLY A 175 -18.40 10.41 -8.73
C GLY A 175 -18.03 11.18 -7.46
N SER A 176 -18.23 10.61 -6.26
CA SER A 176 -17.75 11.19 -5.01
C SER A 176 -16.24 11.13 -4.91
N LEU A 177 -15.65 9.96 -5.16
CA LEU A 177 -14.20 9.77 -5.13
C LEU A 177 -13.49 10.62 -6.18
N GLU A 178 -14.06 10.78 -7.38
CA GLU A 178 -13.53 11.66 -8.41
C GLU A 178 -13.57 13.14 -7.98
N ARG A 179 -14.63 13.57 -7.29
CA ARG A 179 -14.73 14.92 -6.73
C ARG A 179 -13.69 15.15 -5.63
N GLU A 180 -13.56 14.23 -4.70
CA GLU A 180 -12.57 14.27 -3.61
C GLU A 180 -11.13 14.28 -4.18
N LEU A 181 -10.86 13.46 -5.20
CA LEU A 181 -9.57 13.44 -5.89
C LEU A 181 -9.29 14.76 -6.59
N ALA A 182 -10.29 15.37 -7.24
CA ALA A 182 -10.12 16.66 -7.89
C ALA A 182 -9.92 17.79 -6.87
N GLU A 183 -10.60 17.75 -5.73
CA GLU A 183 -10.43 18.72 -4.63
C GLU A 183 -9.06 18.61 -3.99
N THR A 184 -8.63 17.39 -3.64
CA THR A 184 -7.29 17.14 -3.06
C THR A 184 -6.18 17.55 -4.00
N LYS A 185 -6.32 17.32 -5.32
CA LYS A 185 -5.35 17.83 -6.32
C LYS A 185 -5.26 19.36 -6.32
N ARG A 186 -6.41 20.06 -6.31
CA ARG A 186 -6.42 21.53 -6.24
C ARG A 186 -5.78 22.05 -4.96
N GLU A 187 -5.99 21.36 -3.83
CA GLU A 187 -5.39 21.73 -2.56
C GLU A 187 -3.86 21.51 -2.58
N VAL A 188 -3.40 20.39 -3.14
CA VAL A 188 -1.96 20.14 -3.36
C VAL A 188 -1.35 21.21 -4.25
N ASP A 189 -2.01 21.57 -5.36
CA ASP A 189 -1.53 22.61 -6.27
C ASP A 189 -1.47 23.97 -5.56
N ARG A 190 -2.49 24.32 -4.77
CA ARG A 190 -2.51 25.54 -3.96
C ARG A 190 -1.33 25.61 -3.00
N VAL A 191 -1.09 24.53 -2.25
CA VAL A 191 0.02 24.45 -1.29
C VAL A 191 1.37 24.50 -2.03
N ASN A 192 1.50 23.85 -3.18
CA ASN A 192 2.73 23.88 -3.97
C ASN A 192 3.02 25.27 -4.54
N ILE A 193 2.01 25.99 -5.03
CA ILE A 193 2.14 27.37 -5.49
C ILE A 193 2.58 28.27 -4.33
N GLN A 194 1.91 28.17 -3.17
CA GLN A 194 2.27 28.95 -1.99
C GLN A 194 3.70 28.66 -1.51
N ARG A 195 4.12 27.39 -1.50
CA ARG A 195 5.50 26.99 -1.18
C ARG A 195 6.49 27.58 -2.17
N LYS A 196 6.18 27.50 -3.47
CA LYS A 196 7.04 28.06 -4.50
C LYS A 196 7.20 29.56 -4.35
N GLU A 197 6.11 30.31 -4.17
CA GLU A 197 6.15 31.76 -3.99
C GLU A 197 6.96 32.16 -2.74
N ALA A 198 6.77 31.46 -1.62
CA ALA A 198 7.52 31.70 -0.40
C ALA A 198 9.02 31.41 -0.58
N GLN A 199 9.35 30.34 -1.31
CA GLN A 199 10.73 29.97 -1.62
C GLN A 199 11.36 30.97 -2.60
N ASP A 200 10.69 31.33 -3.69
CA ASP A 200 11.20 32.29 -4.67
C ASP A 200 11.50 33.65 -4.00
N ALA A 201 10.69 34.10 -3.05
CA ALA A 201 10.95 35.31 -2.26
C ALA A 201 12.24 35.21 -1.42
N VAL A 202 12.41 34.12 -0.67
CA VAL A 202 13.63 33.86 0.13
C VAL A 202 14.87 33.64 -0.77
N GLY A 203 14.68 33.06 -1.95
CA GLY A 203 15.75 32.78 -2.91
C GLY A 203 16.42 34.04 -3.45
N GLU A 204 15.64 35.08 -3.73
CA GLU A 204 16.19 36.37 -4.13
C GLU A 204 16.95 37.04 -2.99
N GLU A 205 16.43 36.99 -1.75
CA GLU A 205 17.13 37.50 -0.56
C GLU A 205 18.45 36.76 -0.33
N MET A 206 18.47 35.43 -0.44
CA MET A 206 19.68 34.63 -0.30
C MET A 206 20.72 34.95 -1.37
N ARG A 207 20.32 35.16 -2.63
CA ARG A 207 21.23 35.56 -3.70
C ARG A 207 21.85 36.93 -3.46
N LEU A 208 21.06 37.88 -2.96
CA LEU A 208 21.56 39.21 -2.60
C LEU A 208 22.56 39.13 -1.45
N LEU A 209 22.23 38.38 -0.39
CA LEU A 209 23.13 38.16 0.75
C LEU A 209 24.43 37.46 0.32
N GLU A 210 24.35 36.46 -0.56
CA GLU A 210 25.53 35.76 -1.08
C GLU A 210 26.42 36.71 -1.88
N ARG A 211 25.84 37.55 -2.75
CA ARG A 211 26.58 38.54 -3.53
C ARG A 211 27.25 39.57 -2.64
N ASP A 212 26.51 40.13 -1.69
CA ASP A 212 27.01 41.16 -0.79
C ASP A 212 28.09 40.60 0.15
N TRP A 213 27.94 39.34 0.59
CA TRP A 213 28.97 38.60 1.31
C TRP A 213 30.24 38.39 0.46
N LYS A 214 30.11 37.91 -0.79
CA LYS A 214 31.24 37.76 -1.72
C LYS A 214 31.96 39.08 -1.98
N ALA A 215 31.21 40.18 -2.15
CA ALA A 215 31.77 41.51 -2.32
C ALA A 215 32.51 42.00 -1.06
N GLY A 216 31.93 41.75 0.12
CA GLY A 216 32.56 42.07 1.40
C GLY A 216 33.88 41.32 1.60
N VAL A 217 33.89 39.99 1.37
CA VAL A 217 35.09 39.15 1.45
C VAL A 217 36.12 39.58 0.40
N GLY A 218 35.69 39.85 -0.84
CA GLY A 218 36.56 40.34 -1.91
C GLY A 218 37.25 41.65 -1.53
N LYS A 219 36.50 42.61 -0.96
CA LYS A 219 37.06 43.88 -0.49
C LYS A 219 38.06 43.70 0.64
N VAL A 220 37.81 42.79 1.58
CA VAL A 220 38.78 42.48 2.65
C VAL A 220 40.08 41.91 2.06
N LEU A 221 39.98 40.98 1.11
CA LEU A 221 41.14 40.44 0.42
C LEU A 221 41.91 41.50 -0.38
N GLU A 222 41.21 42.41 -1.07
CA GLU A 222 41.85 43.53 -1.78
C GLU A 222 42.61 44.46 -0.81
N ILE A 223 42.02 44.75 0.35
CA ILE A 223 42.66 45.56 1.39
C ILE A 223 43.87 44.84 1.97
N GLU A 224 43.77 43.53 2.27
CA GLU A 224 44.89 42.73 2.75
C GLU A 224 46.05 42.70 1.74
N VAL A 225 45.74 42.51 0.45
CA VAL A 225 46.75 42.55 -0.62
C VAL A 225 47.38 43.93 -0.75
N ALA A 226 46.59 45.01 -0.63
CA ALA A 226 47.11 46.39 -0.67
C ALA A 226 48.03 46.67 0.54
N ILE A 227 47.66 46.21 1.74
CA ILE A 227 48.50 46.32 2.94
C ILE A 227 49.81 45.53 2.76
N GLU A 228 49.75 44.32 2.21
CA GLU A 228 50.94 43.51 1.94
C GLU A 228 51.85 44.10 0.86
N ARG A 229 51.32 44.86 -0.10
CA ARG A 229 52.12 45.63 -1.06
C ARG A 229 52.81 46.82 -0.39
N LEU A 230 52.05 47.60 0.40
CA LEU A 230 52.59 48.73 1.16
C LEU A 230 53.69 48.30 2.13
N ARG A 231 53.56 47.12 2.76
CA ARG A 231 54.61 46.54 3.62
C ARG A 231 55.89 46.25 2.84
N ARG A 232 55.78 45.64 1.64
CA ARG A 232 56.94 45.37 0.78
C ARG A 232 57.65 46.65 0.35
N GLU A 233 56.89 47.64 -0.10
CA GLU A 233 57.42 48.95 -0.49
C GLU A 233 58.14 49.64 0.70
N GLY A 234 57.56 49.58 1.90
CA GLY A 234 58.19 50.11 3.11
C GLY A 234 59.47 49.39 3.53
N ASP A 235 59.56 48.08 3.30
CA ASP A 235 60.78 47.30 3.54
C ASP A 235 61.86 47.56 2.49
N GLU A 236 61.46 47.85 1.24
CA GLU A 236 62.39 48.25 0.17
C GLU A 236 62.98 49.64 0.42
N LEU A 237 62.16 50.63 0.78
CA LEU A 237 62.64 51.95 1.14
C LEU A 237 63.63 51.91 2.32
N ARG A 238 63.33 51.10 3.34
CA ARG A 238 64.25 50.89 4.48
C ARG A 238 65.56 50.21 4.10
N ARG A 239 65.60 49.45 3.00
CA ARG A 239 66.84 48.88 2.46
C ARG A 239 67.65 49.87 1.62
N MET A 240 67.03 50.94 1.10
CA MET A 240 67.72 51.98 0.31
C MET A 240 68.27 53.13 1.18
N ASP A 241 67.67 53.37 2.35
CA ASP A 241 68.12 54.39 3.32
C ASP A 241 69.27 53.92 4.25
N VAL A 242 69.83 52.73 3.99
CA VAL A 242 71.03 52.17 4.65
C VAL A 242 72.14 52.01 3.62
#